data_AF-A0A4Q1RR73-F1
#
_entry.id   AF-A0A4Q1RR73-F1
#
_cell.length_a   1.000
_cell.length_b   1.000
_cell.length_c   1.000
_cell.angle_alpha   90.00
_cell.angle_beta   90.00
_cell.angle_gamma   90.00
#
_symmetry.space_group_name_H-M   'P 1'
#
loop_
_entity.id
_entity.type
_entity.pdbx_description
1 polymer ?
#
loop_
_entity_poly.entity_id
_entity_poly.type
_entity_poly.pdbx_seq_one_letter_code
_entity_poly.pdbx_strand_id
1 'polypeptide(L)'
;MNEALRRALLQAHLTDRQLAERCGVDIKTVGRWITETGRVPHARHRWAVCEALGEDEAVLWPTAARKAIKVGPDREVVSVYPYRSGCPASLWRSLITKAERELTFAGYTNYFLWLEQARFGTALQRKAAQGCRVRFLLGSPDSDLTRSRERDEDAALTLSTRIRVTLAELEKIRRQPGIDARFSDGHAHLSVFRFDDDMIVTPLLTHSVGHDAPTLHLRRHQDDGMFDRFASHVEELWGRGNPVWESSGNG
;
A
#
# COMPACT_ATOMS: atom_id res chain seq x y z
N MET A 1 21.33 23.64 16.21
CA MET A 1 20.61 24.90 15.98
C MET A 1 20.16 24.99 14.53
N ASN A 2 18.90 25.35 14.28
CA ASN A 2 18.31 25.60 12.98
C ASN A 2 18.50 27.08 12.59
N GLU A 3 19.60 27.36 11.89
CA GLU A 3 19.95 28.73 11.47
C GLU A 3 18.99 29.31 10.43
N ALA A 4 18.36 28.46 9.61
CA ALA A 4 17.40 28.91 8.60
C ALA A 4 16.13 29.47 9.25
N LEU A 5 15.56 28.73 10.22
CA LEU A 5 14.40 29.19 10.99
C LEU A 5 14.70 30.48 11.77
N ARG A 6 15.89 30.56 12.38
CA ARG A 6 16.32 31.77 13.11
C ARG A 6 16.45 32.98 12.19
N ARG A 7 17.03 32.79 11.00
CA ARG A 7 17.16 33.86 9.99
C ARG A 7 15.81 34.34 9.48
N ALA A 8 14.90 33.41 9.17
CA ALA A 8 13.56 33.72 8.70
C ALA A 8 12.75 34.53 9.74
N LEU A 9 12.86 34.19 11.03
CA LEU A 9 12.26 34.99 12.12
C LEU A 9 12.77 36.43 12.15
N LEU A 10 14.08 36.61 11.98
CA LEU A 10 14.70 37.95 11.93
C LEU A 10 14.21 38.74 10.71
N GLN A 11 14.14 38.11 9.53
CA GLN A 11 13.68 38.74 8.30
C GLN A 11 12.19 39.11 8.36
N ALA A 12 11.37 38.25 8.96
CA ALA A 12 9.94 38.50 9.18
C ALA A 12 9.67 39.47 10.34
N HIS A 13 10.70 39.93 11.07
CA HIS A 13 10.58 40.78 12.26
C HIS A 13 9.66 40.19 13.33
N LEU A 14 9.65 38.86 13.46
CA LEU A 14 8.82 38.13 14.42
C LEU A 14 9.66 37.63 15.60
N THR A 15 9.12 37.80 16.80
CA THR A 15 9.67 37.19 18.02
C THR A 15 9.19 35.75 18.16
N ASP A 16 9.94 34.93 18.92
CA ASP A 16 9.56 33.55 19.25
C ASP A 16 8.16 33.46 19.85
N ARG A 17 7.77 34.46 20.65
CA ARG A 17 6.43 34.56 21.25
C ARG A 17 5.34 34.76 20.20
N GLN A 18 5.54 35.69 19.28
CA GLN A 18 4.57 35.96 18.20
C GLN A 18 4.44 34.77 17.25
N LEU A 19 5.54 34.06 16.98
CA LEU A 19 5.48 32.83 16.19
C LEU A 19 4.71 31.73 16.95
N ALA A 20 4.94 31.59 18.25
CA ALA A 20 4.25 30.60 19.08
C ALA A 20 2.73 30.84 19.11
N GLU A 21 2.31 32.10 19.24
CA GLU A 21 0.90 32.52 19.18
C GLU A 21 0.27 32.17 17.83
N ARG A 22 0.93 32.50 16.71
CA ARG A 22 0.45 32.17 15.35
C ARG A 22 0.36 30.67 15.10
N CYS A 23 1.25 29.88 15.71
CA CYS A 23 1.29 28.44 15.53
C CYS A 23 0.43 27.67 16.55
N GLY A 24 -0.17 28.34 17.54
CA GLY A 24 -0.96 27.71 18.61
C GLY A 24 -0.13 26.78 19.50
N VAL A 25 1.14 27.12 19.75
CA VAL A 25 2.07 26.33 20.57
C VAL A 25 2.69 27.15 21.70
N ASP A 26 3.33 26.48 22.65
CA ASP A 26 4.10 27.14 23.71
C ASP A 26 5.42 27.72 23.18
N ILE A 27 5.86 28.86 23.72
CA ILE A 27 7.11 29.54 23.32
C ILE A 27 8.35 28.66 23.46
N LYS A 28 8.40 27.75 24.44
CA LYS A 28 9.52 26.80 24.59
C LYS A 28 9.55 25.80 23.44
N THR A 29 8.40 25.49 22.83
CA THR A 29 8.32 24.62 21.66
C THR A 29 9.01 25.26 20.45
N VAL A 30 8.79 26.57 20.24
CA VAL A 30 9.49 27.36 19.21
C VAL A 30 10.98 27.42 19.52
N GLY A 31 11.35 27.71 20.77
CA GLY A 31 12.75 27.71 21.20
C GLY A 31 13.46 26.39 20.90
N ARG A 32 12.79 25.25 21.10
CA ARG A 32 13.32 23.92 20.75
C ARG A 32 13.48 23.72 19.24
N TRP A 33 12.57 24.21 18.41
CA TRP A 33 12.73 24.14 16.94
C TRP A 33 13.95 24.91 16.44
N ILE A 34 14.31 25.98 17.13
CA ILE A 34 15.49 26.81 16.81
C ILE A 34 16.75 26.15 17.37
N THR A 35 16.76 25.73 18.63
CA THR A 35 17.99 25.32 19.33
C THR A 35 18.38 23.86 19.07
N GLU A 36 17.42 22.94 19.06
CA GLU A 36 17.67 21.50 18.90
C GLU A 36 17.93 21.14 17.43
N THR A 37 19.14 20.67 17.12
CA THR A 37 19.51 20.25 15.75
C THR A 37 18.64 19.06 15.30
N GLY A 38 18.01 19.17 14.14
CA GLY A 38 17.21 18.08 13.55
C GLY A 38 15.81 17.94 14.12
N ARG A 39 15.38 18.80 15.06
CA ARG A 39 14.00 18.83 15.54
C ARG A 39 13.08 19.40 14.46
N VAL A 40 12.20 18.55 13.95
CA VAL A 40 11.21 18.91 12.92
C VAL A 40 9.81 18.93 13.56
N PRO A 41 9.06 20.04 13.46
CA PRO A 41 7.68 20.10 13.98
C PRO A 41 6.75 19.12 13.25
N HIS A 42 5.60 18.80 13.83
CA HIS A 42 4.53 18.09 13.10
C HIS A 42 4.01 18.93 11.93
N ALA A 43 3.48 18.28 10.89
CA ALA A 43 3.08 18.91 9.63
C ALA A 43 2.20 20.17 9.82
N ARG A 44 1.17 20.09 10.68
CA ARG A 44 0.29 21.24 10.98
C ARG A 44 1.05 22.49 11.47
N HIS A 45 2.08 22.30 12.30
CA HIS A 45 2.87 23.42 12.83
C HIS A 45 3.87 23.91 11.80
N ARG A 46 4.41 23.03 10.94
CA ARG A 46 5.31 23.46 9.87
C ARG A 46 4.59 24.38 8.89
N TRP A 47 3.37 24.05 8.49
CA TRP A 47 2.55 24.93 7.64
C TRP A 47 2.29 26.28 8.29
N ALA A 48 1.86 26.31 9.55
CA ALA A 48 1.63 27.56 10.27
C ALA A 48 2.90 28.43 10.38
N VAL A 49 4.08 27.81 10.57
CA VAL A 49 5.36 28.53 10.56
C VAL A 49 5.69 29.06 9.17
N CYS A 50 5.53 28.25 8.11
CA CYS A 50 5.78 28.69 6.73
C CYS A 50 4.90 29.88 6.36
N GLU A 51 3.61 29.82 6.70
CA GLU A 51 2.66 30.91 6.50
C GLU A 51 3.03 32.17 7.29
N ALA A 52 3.41 32.01 8.57
CA ALA A 52 3.80 33.13 9.42
C ALA A 52 5.09 33.83 8.97
N LEU A 53 6.03 33.07 8.39
CA LEU A 53 7.34 33.58 7.97
C LEU A 53 7.41 33.95 6.48
N GLY A 54 6.45 33.50 5.66
CA GLY A 54 6.48 33.67 4.21
C GLY A 54 7.59 32.86 3.54
N GLU A 55 8.06 31.79 4.19
CA GLU A 55 9.20 30.97 3.77
C GLU A 55 8.76 29.53 3.49
N ASP A 56 9.42 28.87 2.54
CA ASP A 56 9.10 27.49 2.16
C ASP A 56 9.64 26.47 3.20
N GLU A 57 8.92 25.36 3.37
CA GLU A 57 9.31 24.26 4.28
C GLU A 57 10.71 23.71 3.94
N ALA A 58 11.10 23.71 2.66
CA ALA A 58 12.41 23.30 2.18
C ALA A 58 13.55 24.25 2.55
N VAL A 59 13.25 25.52 2.82
CA VAL A 59 14.21 26.49 3.34
C VAL A 59 14.37 26.31 4.85
N LEU A 60 13.25 26.21 5.57
CA LEU A 60 13.23 26.15 7.04
C LEU A 60 13.68 24.79 7.59
N TRP A 61 13.38 23.70 6.88
CA TRP A 61 13.78 22.34 7.24
C TRP A 61 14.23 21.53 6.00
N PRO A 62 15.42 21.81 5.45
CA PRO A 62 15.89 21.17 4.21
C PRO A 62 15.96 19.64 4.29
N THR A 63 16.28 19.09 5.47
CA THR A 63 16.31 17.65 5.73
C THR A 63 14.93 17.02 5.90
N ALA A 64 13.91 17.78 6.32
CA ALA A 64 12.53 17.32 6.39
C ALA A 64 11.85 17.38 5.02
N ALA A 65 12.07 18.45 4.27
CA ALA A 65 11.53 18.63 2.92
C ALA A 65 12.12 17.63 1.93
N ARG A 66 13.44 17.35 2.00
CA ARG A 66 14.07 16.26 1.23
C ARG A 66 13.51 14.87 1.57
N LYS A 67 12.88 14.70 2.73
CA LYS A 67 12.19 13.46 3.13
C LYS A 67 10.71 13.43 2.75
N ALA A 68 10.10 14.56 2.39
CA ALA A 68 8.64 14.69 2.32
C ALA A 68 8.06 14.90 0.92
N ILE A 69 8.84 15.33 -0.09
CA ILE A 69 8.29 15.54 -1.44
C ILE A 69 9.16 14.83 -2.46
N LYS A 70 8.69 13.66 -2.87
CA LYS A 70 9.19 13.00 -4.06
C LYS A 70 8.59 13.72 -5.27
N VAL A 71 9.42 14.50 -5.97
CA VAL A 71 9.04 15.21 -7.20
C VAL A 71 9.52 14.49 -8.47
N GLY A 72 10.31 13.42 -8.30
CA GLY A 72 10.91 12.66 -9.39
C GLY A 72 10.10 11.42 -9.80
N PRO A 73 10.69 10.55 -10.64
CA PRO A 73 10.06 9.31 -11.11
C PRO A 73 9.60 8.36 -9.98
N ASP A 74 10.15 8.52 -8.78
CA ASP A 74 9.86 7.69 -7.62
C ASP A 74 8.64 8.17 -6.80
N ARG A 75 7.94 9.23 -7.23
CA ARG A 75 6.83 9.85 -6.48
C ARG A 75 5.68 8.92 -6.12
N GLU A 76 5.47 7.85 -6.88
CA GLU A 76 4.46 6.85 -6.57
C GLU A 76 4.91 5.85 -5.50
N VAL A 77 6.23 5.72 -5.26
CA VAL A 77 6.76 4.78 -4.27
C VAL A 77 6.61 5.38 -2.88
N VAL A 78 5.63 4.93 -2.11
CA VAL A 78 5.41 5.34 -0.72
C VAL A 78 6.44 4.69 0.20
N SER A 79 6.68 3.40 0.04
CA SER A 79 7.64 2.64 0.86
C SER A 79 8.18 1.41 0.11
N VAL A 80 9.38 0.99 0.49
CA VAL A 80 10.04 -0.22 -0.02
C VAL A 80 10.38 -1.10 1.17
N TYR A 81 10.04 -2.37 1.07
CA TYR A 81 10.31 -3.39 2.08
C TYR A 81 11.27 -4.42 1.48
N PRO A 82 12.38 -4.76 2.15
CA PRO A 82 13.31 -5.79 1.66
C PRO A 82 12.66 -7.18 1.52
N TYR A 83 11.62 -7.45 2.29
CA TYR A 83 10.83 -8.70 2.28
C TYR A 83 9.35 -8.37 2.53
N ARG A 84 8.42 -9.09 1.86
CA ARG A 84 6.95 -8.89 1.96
C ARG A 84 6.46 -8.98 3.39
N SER A 85 7.02 -9.89 4.17
CA SER A 85 6.71 -10.04 5.60
C SER A 85 7.12 -8.87 6.48
N GLY A 86 7.98 -7.98 5.97
CA GLY A 86 8.36 -6.72 6.60
C GLY A 86 7.32 -5.62 6.36
N CYS A 87 6.39 -5.83 5.42
CA CYS A 87 5.24 -4.96 5.24
C CYS A 87 4.30 -5.12 6.44
N PRO A 88 4.07 -4.08 7.27
CA PRO A 88 3.32 -4.24 8.51
C PRO A 88 1.89 -4.73 8.27
N ALA A 89 1.42 -5.69 9.06
CA ALA A 89 0.03 -6.16 9.01
C ALA A 89 -1.00 -5.00 9.22
N SER A 90 -0.60 -3.95 9.95
CA SER A 90 -1.40 -2.73 10.14
C SER A 90 -1.55 -1.91 8.85
N LEU A 91 -0.57 -1.94 7.94
CA LEU A 91 -0.67 -1.27 6.65
C LEU A 91 -1.73 -1.96 5.79
N TRP A 92 -1.64 -3.29 5.62
CA TRP A 92 -2.66 -4.10 4.94
C TRP A 92 -4.05 -3.83 5.49
N ARG A 93 -4.21 -3.90 6.82
CA ARG A 93 -5.47 -3.61 7.50
C ARG A 93 -5.98 -2.21 7.20
N SER A 94 -5.10 -1.21 7.22
CA SER A 94 -5.46 0.19 6.94
C SER A 94 -5.94 0.35 5.51
N LEU A 95 -5.23 -0.23 4.54
CA LEU A 95 -5.58 -0.16 3.12
C LEU A 95 -6.91 -0.86 2.83
N ILE A 96 -7.10 -2.09 3.33
CA ILE A 96 -8.37 -2.83 3.22
C ILE A 96 -9.52 -2.02 3.84
N THR A 97 -9.29 -1.40 4.99
CA THR A 97 -10.33 -0.64 5.70
C THR A 97 -10.70 0.66 4.99
N LYS A 98 -9.71 1.34 4.39
CA LYS A 98 -9.91 2.63 3.71
C LYS A 98 -10.45 2.49 2.30
N ALA A 99 -10.21 1.38 1.61
CA ALA A 99 -10.66 1.21 0.24
C ALA A 99 -12.19 1.24 0.15
N GLU A 100 -12.74 2.02 -0.78
CA GLU A 100 -14.18 2.22 -0.97
C GLU A 100 -14.66 1.71 -2.33
N ARG A 101 -13.81 1.75 -3.37
CA ARG A 101 -14.22 1.43 -4.74
C ARG A 101 -13.78 0.04 -5.15
N GLU A 102 -12.55 -0.33 -4.84
CA GLU A 102 -11.96 -1.58 -5.28
C GLU A 102 -10.95 -2.20 -4.31
N LEU A 103 -11.08 -3.51 -4.15
CA LEU A 103 -10.10 -4.42 -3.59
C LEU A 103 -9.74 -5.47 -4.65
N THR A 104 -8.50 -5.50 -5.12
CA THR A 104 -8.03 -6.57 -6.03
C THR A 104 -6.83 -7.28 -5.43
N PHE A 105 -6.94 -8.58 -5.24
CA PHE A 105 -5.90 -9.44 -4.70
C PHE A 105 -5.37 -10.35 -5.81
N ALA A 106 -4.38 -9.87 -6.55
CA ALA A 106 -3.72 -10.61 -7.62
C ALA A 106 -2.39 -11.21 -7.14
N GLY A 107 -2.45 -12.04 -6.10
CA GLY A 107 -1.34 -12.90 -5.69
C GLY A 107 -1.63 -14.36 -6.05
N TYR A 108 -0.59 -15.13 -6.39
CA TYR A 108 -0.78 -16.50 -6.90
C TYR A 108 -1.53 -17.42 -5.93
N THR A 109 -1.39 -17.21 -4.62
CA THR A 109 -2.02 -18.03 -3.57
C THR A 109 -2.96 -17.26 -2.64
N ASN A 110 -2.68 -15.99 -2.31
CA ASN A 110 -3.44 -15.11 -1.41
C ASN A 110 -3.74 -15.61 0.03
N TYR A 111 -3.38 -16.84 0.40
CA TYR A 111 -3.80 -17.49 1.66
C TYR A 111 -3.40 -16.73 2.93
N PHE A 112 -2.26 -16.05 2.90
CA PHE A 112 -1.72 -15.30 4.04
C PHE A 112 -2.68 -14.20 4.52
N LEU A 113 -3.55 -13.68 3.64
CA LEU A 113 -4.52 -12.66 4.01
C LEU A 113 -5.48 -13.16 5.10
N TRP A 114 -5.91 -14.42 5.03
CA TRP A 114 -6.77 -15.02 6.05
C TRP A 114 -6.02 -15.37 7.34
N LEU A 115 -4.71 -15.56 7.28
CA LEU A 115 -3.87 -15.80 8.46
C LEU A 115 -3.53 -14.50 9.20
N GLU A 116 -3.26 -13.44 8.46
CA GLU A 116 -2.74 -12.17 9.00
C GLU A 116 -3.85 -11.14 9.28
N GLN A 117 -5.00 -11.23 8.59
CA GLN A 117 -6.11 -10.27 8.73
C GLN A 117 -7.29 -10.89 9.48
N ALA A 118 -7.51 -10.42 10.70
CA ALA A 118 -8.63 -10.86 11.52
C ALA A 118 -9.97 -10.59 10.83
N ARG A 119 -10.84 -11.63 10.79
CA ARG A 119 -12.19 -11.57 10.21
C ARG A 119 -12.21 -11.07 8.76
N PHE A 120 -11.20 -11.43 7.97
CA PHE A 120 -11.03 -10.96 6.60
C PHE A 120 -12.26 -11.20 5.72
N GLY A 121 -12.83 -12.43 5.72
CA GLY A 121 -14.05 -12.74 4.95
C GLY A 121 -15.24 -11.81 5.28
N THR A 122 -15.50 -11.57 6.57
CA THR A 122 -16.55 -10.63 7.02
C THR A 122 -16.25 -9.20 6.55
N ALA A 123 -14.98 -8.77 6.58
CA ALA A 123 -14.59 -7.46 6.10
C ALA A 123 -14.84 -7.29 4.59
N LEU A 124 -14.51 -8.32 3.79
CA LEU A 124 -14.79 -8.33 2.35
C LEU A 124 -16.28 -8.29 2.06
N GLN A 125 -17.08 -9.08 2.78
CA GLN A 125 -18.53 -9.07 2.62
C GLN A 125 -19.13 -7.70 2.91
N ARG A 126 -18.70 -7.05 4.00
CA ARG A 126 -19.13 -5.69 4.34
C ARG A 126 -18.73 -4.69 3.25
N LYS A 127 -17.51 -4.78 2.72
CA LYS A 127 -17.04 -3.90 1.66
C LYS A 127 -17.86 -4.08 0.37
N ALA A 128 -18.10 -5.32 -0.03
CA ALA A 128 -18.91 -5.64 -1.19
C ALA A 128 -20.36 -5.15 -1.03
N ALA A 129 -20.95 -5.32 0.15
CA ALA A 129 -22.28 -4.79 0.47
C ALA A 129 -22.37 -3.25 0.43
N GLN A 130 -21.24 -2.56 0.59
CA GLN A 130 -21.12 -1.10 0.46
C GLN A 130 -20.83 -0.64 -0.98
N GLY A 131 -20.81 -1.57 -1.95
CA GLY A 131 -20.57 -1.26 -3.37
C GLY A 131 -19.10 -1.35 -3.80
N CYS A 132 -18.18 -1.75 -2.92
CA CYS A 132 -16.79 -1.96 -3.27
C CYS A 132 -16.63 -3.23 -4.11
N ARG A 133 -15.98 -3.14 -5.26
CA ARG A 133 -15.67 -4.30 -6.11
C ARG A 133 -14.51 -5.10 -5.50
N VAL A 134 -14.73 -6.40 -5.24
CA VAL A 134 -13.71 -7.29 -4.67
C VAL A 134 -13.34 -8.36 -5.69
N ARG A 135 -12.06 -8.46 -6.04
CA ARG A 135 -11.54 -9.38 -7.06
C ARG A 135 -10.36 -10.18 -6.56
N PHE A 136 -10.34 -11.47 -6.89
CA PHE A 136 -9.20 -12.35 -6.63
C PHE A 136 -8.69 -12.97 -7.93
N LEU A 137 -7.39 -12.82 -8.21
CA LEU A 137 -6.69 -13.68 -9.15
C LEU A 137 -5.92 -14.74 -8.38
N LEU A 138 -6.01 -15.99 -8.85
CA LEU A 138 -5.37 -17.14 -8.24
C LEU A 138 -4.67 -17.98 -9.30
N GLY A 139 -3.60 -18.67 -8.91
CA GLY A 139 -3.10 -19.80 -9.70
C GLY A 139 -4.10 -20.95 -9.68
N SER A 140 -4.07 -21.78 -10.73
CA SER A 140 -4.82 -23.04 -10.70
C SER A 140 -4.05 -24.08 -9.89
N PRO A 141 -4.65 -24.71 -8.85
CA PRO A 141 -3.93 -25.65 -7.98
C PRO A 141 -3.47 -26.91 -8.72
N ASP A 142 -4.12 -27.23 -9.85
CA ASP A 142 -3.90 -28.45 -10.62
C ASP A 142 -3.15 -28.18 -11.95
N SER A 143 -2.59 -26.98 -12.13
CA SER A 143 -1.82 -26.64 -13.33
C SER A 143 -0.39 -27.21 -13.29
N ASP A 144 0.18 -27.42 -14.48
CA ASP A 144 1.60 -27.79 -14.62
C ASP A 144 2.52 -26.69 -14.09
N LEU A 145 2.13 -25.42 -14.23
CA LEU A 145 2.88 -24.29 -13.68
C LEU A 145 2.95 -24.34 -12.16
N THR A 146 1.83 -24.58 -11.48
CA THR A 146 1.80 -24.76 -10.02
C THR A 146 2.71 -25.92 -9.61
N ARG A 147 2.58 -27.09 -10.25
CA ARG A 147 3.43 -28.25 -9.97
C ARG A 147 4.92 -27.96 -10.18
N SER A 148 5.27 -27.23 -11.24
CA SER A 148 6.65 -26.86 -11.50
C SER A 148 7.18 -25.96 -10.39
N ARG A 149 6.46 -24.89 -10.05
CA ARG A 149 6.88 -23.95 -9.01
C ARG A 149 6.93 -24.58 -7.61
N GLU A 150 6.07 -25.54 -7.31
CA GLU A 150 6.14 -26.29 -6.06
C GLU A 150 7.43 -27.06 -5.92
N ARG A 151 7.89 -27.71 -7.00
CA ARG A 151 9.19 -28.40 -7.02
C ARG A 151 10.34 -27.41 -6.87
N ASP A 152 10.22 -26.23 -7.48
CA ASP A 152 11.25 -25.19 -7.41
C ASP A 152 11.33 -24.49 -6.05
N GLU A 153 10.19 -24.28 -5.37
CA GLU A 153 10.12 -23.66 -4.04
C GLU A 153 10.51 -24.63 -2.91
N ASP A 154 10.34 -25.95 -3.10
CA ASP A 154 10.59 -27.03 -2.14
C ASP A 154 10.13 -26.71 -0.70
N ALA A 155 8.96 -26.07 -0.60
CA ALA A 155 8.43 -25.60 0.66
C ALA A 155 7.48 -26.63 1.28
N ALA A 156 7.56 -26.82 2.60
CA ALA A 156 6.74 -27.78 3.34
C ALA A 156 5.22 -27.61 3.13
N LEU A 157 4.75 -26.36 2.99
CA LEU A 157 3.38 -26.06 2.61
C LEU A 157 3.33 -25.76 1.11
N THR A 158 2.75 -26.64 0.30
CA THR A 158 2.76 -26.54 -1.15
C THR A 158 1.88 -25.39 -1.68
N LEU A 159 2.17 -24.87 -2.88
CA LEU A 159 1.39 -23.79 -3.52
C LEU A 159 -0.07 -24.17 -3.76
N SER A 160 -0.32 -25.38 -4.27
CA SER A 160 -1.64 -25.97 -4.47
C SER A 160 -2.43 -26.03 -3.16
N THR A 161 -1.79 -26.39 -2.05
CA THR A 161 -2.43 -26.37 -0.73
C THR A 161 -2.80 -24.94 -0.32
N ARG A 162 -1.88 -23.98 -0.47
CA ARG A 162 -2.14 -22.55 -0.19
C ARG A 162 -3.29 -22.01 -1.06
N ILE A 163 -3.34 -22.35 -2.34
CA ILE A 163 -4.42 -21.98 -3.26
C ILE A 163 -5.76 -22.58 -2.77
N ARG A 164 -5.78 -23.87 -2.43
CA ARG A 164 -6.98 -24.55 -1.91
C ARG A 164 -7.49 -23.95 -0.61
N VAL A 165 -6.61 -23.49 0.28
CA VAL A 165 -7.01 -22.75 1.49
C VAL A 165 -7.77 -21.48 1.10
N THR A 166 -7.24 -20.68 0.18
CA THR A 166 -7.93 -19.48 -0.30
C THR A 166 -9.27 -19.80 -0.95
N LEU A 167 -9.33 -20.81 -1.82
CA LEU A 167 -10.57 -21.25 -2.45
C LEU A 167 -11.63 -21.66 -1.42
N ALA A 168 -11.25 -22.41 -0.39
CA ALA A 168 -12.15 -22.80 0.68
C ALA A 168 -12.70 -21.60 1.47
N GLU A 169 -11.88 -20.57 1.70
CA GLU A 169 -12.33 -19.34 2.35
C GLU A 169 -13.22 -18.47 1.46
N LEU A 170 -12.91 -18.39 0.16
CA LEU A 170 -13.74 -17.69 -0.81
C LEU A 170 -15.11 -18.36 -0.96
N GLU A 171 -15.18 -19.69 -0.92
CA GLU A 171 -16.44 -20.43 -1.02
C GLU A 171 -17.42 -20.04 0.10
N LYS A 172 -16.93 -19.77 1.31
CA LYS A 172 -17.77 -19.31 2.45
C LYS A 172 -18.45 -17.96 2.19
N ILE A 173 -17.86 -17.13 1.32
CA ILE A 173 -18.37 -15.79 0.99
C ILE A 173 -18.90 -15.68 -0.44
N ARG A 174 -18.92 -16.77 -1.21
CA ARG A 174 -19.34 -16.83 -2.62
C ARG A 174 -20.68 -16.16 -2.90
N ARG A 175 -21.64 -16.30 -1.98
CA ARG A 175 -23.02 -15.76 -2.16
C ARG A 175 -23.11 -14.25 -2.05
N GLN A 176 -22.06 -13.57 -1.61
CA GLN A 176 -22.04 -12.11 -1.52
C GLN A 176 -21.84 -11.50 -2.92
N PRO A 177 -22.79 -10.71 -3.44
CA PRO A 177 -22.59 -9.98 -4.69
C PRO A 177 -21.44 -8.98 -4.57
N GLY A 178 -20.68 -8.82 -5.66
CA GLY A 178 -19.53 -7.93 -5.74
C GLY A 178 -18.19 -8.56 -5.35
N ILE A 179 -18.16 -9.86 -5.06
CA ILE A 179 -16.94 -10.64 -4.86
C ILE A 179 -16.79 -11.63 -6.01
N ASP A 180 -15.69 -11.53 -6.74
CA ASP A 180 -15.39 -12.39 -7.89
C ASP A 180 -13.99 -12.99 -7.76
N ALA A 181 -13.81 -14.20 -8.28
CA ALA A 181 -12.52 -14.87 -8.32
C ALA A 181 -12.28 -15.53 -9.69
N ARG A 182 -11.04 -15.43 -10.18
CA ARG A 182 -10.59 -16.03 -11.45
C ARG A 182 -9.23 -16.71 -11.30
N PHE A 183 -9.04 -17.78 -12.06
CA PHE A 183 -7.74 -18.41 -12.28
C PHE A 183 -6.97 -17.69 -13.38
N SER A 184 -5.67 -17.47 -13.17
CA SER A 184 -4.75 -16.90 -14.15
C SER A 184 -3.31 -17.34 -13.82
N ASP A 185 -2.47 -17.47 -14.84
CA ASP A 185 -1.08 -17.91 -14.66
C ASP A 185 -0.06 -16.78 -14.82
N GLY A 186 -0.42 -15.69 -15.49
CA GLY A 186 0.51 -14.61 -15.83
C GLY A 186 1.04 -13.79 -14.64
N HIS A 187 0.54 -14.06 -13.44
CA HIS A 187 0.98 -13.44 -12.17
C HIS A 187 1.71 -14.43 -11.25
N ALA A 188 2.14 -15.58 -11.77
CA ALA A 188 2.86 -16.58 -10.98
C ALA A 188 4.17 -16.05 -10.36
N HIS A 189 4.76 -14.99 -10.91
CA HIS A 189 6.01 -14.39 -10.41
C HIS A 189 5.86 -12.91 -10.02
N LEU A 190 4.63 -12.40 -9.95
CA LEU A 190 4.36 -11.01 -9.59
C LEU A 190 3.02 -10.95 -8.86
N SER A 191 3.03 -10.50 -7.61
CA SER A 191 1.79 -10.23 -6.90
C SER A 191 1.47 -8.74 -6.89
N VAL A 192 0.22 -8.39 -7.18
CA VAL A 192 -0.28 -7.01 -7.09
C VAL A 192 -1.55 -7.02 -6.24
N PHE A 193 -1.55 -6.21 -5.18
CA PHE A 193 -2.69 -6.06 -4.28
C PHE A 193 -3.14 -4.60 -4.31
N ARG A 194 -4.29 -4.33 -4.91
CA ARG A 194 -4.82 -2.98 -5.12
C ARG A 194 -5.91 -2.65 -4.11
N PHE A 195 -5.86 -1.42 -3.61
CA PHE A 195 -6.76 -0.79 -2.67
C PHE A 195 -7.06 0.63 -3.18
N ASP A 196 -8.06 0.78 -4.05
CA ASP A 196 -8.33 2.02 -4.78
C ASP A 196 -7.11 2.57 -5.54
N ASP A 197 -6.48 3.62 -5.00
CA ASP A 197 -5.31 4.33 -5.56
C ASP A 197 -4.01 3.98 -4.83
N ASP A 198 -4.05 3.00 -3.91
CA ASP A 198 -2.89 2.41 -3.27
C ASP A 198 -2.70 0.97 -3.78
N MET A 199 -1.45 0.51 -3.90
CA MET A 199 -1.17 -0.90 -4.17
C MET A 199 0.08 -1.41 -3.47
N ILE A 200 0.10 -2.70 -3.18
CA ILE A 200 1.29 -3.42 -2.74
C ILE A 200 1.72 -4.32 -3.90
N VAL A 201 2.97 -4.19 -4.34
CA VAL A 201 3.55 -4.93 -5.46
C VAL A 201 4.72 -5.76 -4.97
N THR A 202 4.69 -7.06 -5.25
CA THR A 202 5.70 -8.02 -4.81
C THR A 202 6.18 -8.85 -6.00
N PRO A 203 7.27 -8.44 -6.67
CA PRO A 203 7.96 -9.29 -7.63
C PRO A 203 8.58 -10.49 -6.90
N LEU A 204 8.31 -11.70 -7.38
CA LEU A 204 8.83 -12.91 -6.78
C LEU A 204 10.20 -13.24 -7.37
N LEU A 205 11.17 -13.47 -6.49
CA LEU A 205 12.49 -13.95 -6.88
C LEU A 205 12.41 -15.44 -7.21
N THR A 206 13.21 -15.88 -8.18
CA THR A 206 13.28 -17.29 -8.59
C THR A 206 13.67 -18.17 -7.40
N HIS A 207 13.05 -19.36 -7.28
CA HIS A 207 13.30 -20.34 -6.22
C HIS A 207 13.07 -19.80 -4.79
N SER A 208 12.33 -18.71 -4.63
CA SER A 208 12.06 -18.09 -3.33
C SER A 208 10.57 -18.04 -3.04
N VAL A 209 10.21 -18.23 -1.76
CA VAL A 209 8.83 -18.07 -1.29
C VAL A 209 8.50 -16.58 -1.24
N GLY A 210 7.28 -16.20 -1.67
CA GLY A 210 6.87 -14.79 -1.74
C GLY A 210 6.85 -14.02 -0.42
N HIS A 211 7.04 -14.69 0.71
CA HIS A 211 7.22 -14.05 2.01
C HIS A 211 8.52 -13.22 2.07
N ASP A 212 9.58 -13.67 1.40
CA ASP A 212 10.92 -13.06 1.46
C ASP A 212 11.20 -12.14 0.27
N ALA A 213 10.22 -12.00 -0.62
CA ALA A 213 10.32 -11.21 -1.83
C ALA A 213 10.29 -9.69 -1.54
N PRO A 214 11.09 -8.87 -2.24
CA PRO A 214 11.05 -7.43 -2.11
C PRO A 214 9.65 -6.91 -2.45
N THR A 215 9.21 -5.88 -1.74
CA THR A 215 7.84 -5.39 -1.85
C THR A 215 7.80 -3.87 -1.87
N LEU A 216 6.98 -3.32 -2.77
CA LEU A 216 6.74 -1.89 -2.92
C LEU A 216 5.33 -1.56 -2.45
N HIS A 217 5.17 -0.51 -1.67
CA HIS A 217 3.88 0.16 -1.49
C HIS A 217 3.86 1.37 -2.41
N LEU A 218 2.94 1.37 -3.37
CA LEU A 218 2.73 2.44 -4.31
C LEU A 218 1.43 3.20 -4.01
N ARG A 219 1.41 4.49 -4.34
CA ARG A 219 0.21 5.32 -4.44
C ARG A 219 0.20 6.03 -5.78
N ARG A 220 -0.94 6.01 -6.47
CA ARG A 220 -1.13 6.70 -7.75
C ARG A 220 -0.93 8.20 -7.56
N HIS A 221 0.00 8.78 -8.30
CA HIS A 221 0.25 10.23 -8.28
C HIS A 221 0.30 10.85 -9.68
N GLN A 222 0.22 10.03 -10.72
CA GLN A 222 0.19 10.50 -12.10
C GLN A 222 -0.50 9.55 -13.06
N ASP A 223 -0.76 10.05 -14.26
CA ASP A 223 -1.17 9.24 -15.39
C ASP A 223 0.04 8.54 -16.03
N ASP A 224 -0.18 7.32 -16.51
CA ASP A 224 0.83 6.45 -17.15
C ASP A 224 2.07 6.18 -16.27
N GLY A 225 1.86 6.26 -14.95
CA GLY A 225 2.84 5.94 -13.92
C GLY A 225 3.09 4.44 -13.75
N MET A 226 3.91 4.11 -12.75
CA MET A 226 4.14 2.72 -12.33
C MET A 226 2.83 2.07 -11.85
N PHE A 227 2.02 2.83 -11.12
CA PHE A 227 0.70 2.39 -10.67
C PHE A 227 -0.18 1.94 -11.85
N ASP A 228 -0.32 2.79 -12.87
CA ASP A 228 -1.20 2.52 -14.02
C ASP A 228 -0.72 1.32 -14.86
N ARG A 229 0.60 1.10 -14.95
CA ARG A 229 1.18 -0.06 -15.64
C ARG A 229 0.84 -1.36 -14.93
N PHE A 230 1.01 -1.41 -13.60
CA PHE A 230 0.64 -2.60 -12.83
C PHE A 230 -0.88 -2.81 -12.80
N ALA A 231 -1.67 -1.74 -12.71
CA ALA A 231 -3.13 -1.83 -12.80
C ALA A 231 -3.56 -2.40 -14.16
N SER A 232 -3.00 -1.88 -15.25
CA SER A 232 -3.30 -2.36 -16.62
C SER A 232 -2.92 -3.83 -16.81
N HIS A 233 -1.77 -4.25 -16.26
CA HIS A 233 -1.36 -5.65 -16.26
C HIS A 233 -2.39 -6.54 -15.53
N VAL A 234 -2.85 -6.12 -14.34
CA VAL A 234 -3.87 -6.86 -13.59
C VAL A 234 -5.21 -6.92 -14.35
N GLU A 235 -5.62 -5.85 -15.03
CA GLU A 235 -6.84 -5.87 -15.86
C GLU A 235 -6.70 -6.81 -17.06
N GLU A 236 -5.54 -6.87 -17.72
CA GLU A 236 -5.29 -7.84 -18.80
C GLU A 236 -5.41 -9.28 -18.29
N LEU A 237 -4.78 -9.58 -17.15
CA LEU A 237 -4.87 -10.90 -16.52
C LEU A 237 -6.30 -11.24 -16.07
N TRP A 238 -7.03 -10.25 -15.55
CA TRP A 238 -8.43 -10.40 -15.18
C TRP A 238 -9.29 -10.74 -16.39
N GLY A 239 -9.16 -9.98 -17.48
CA GLY A 239 -9.93 -10.17 -18.71
C GLY A 239 -9.75 -11.56 -19.32
N ARG A 240 -8.53 -12.12 -19.25
CA ARG A 240 -8.22 -13.47 -19.75
C ARG A 240 -8.42 -14.59 -18.73
N GLY A 241 -8.65 -14.25 -17.46
CA GLY A 241 -8.76 -15.24 -16.39
C GLY A 241 -10.04 -16.08 -16.49
N ASN A 242 -9.96 -17.34 -16.08
CA ASN A 242 -11.09 -18.26 -16.04
C ASN A 242 -11.84 -18.11 -14.72
N PRO A 243 -13.18 -17.95 -14.70
CA PRO A 243 -13.94 -17.91 -13.45
C PRO A 243 -13.66 -19.11 -12.55
N VAL A 244 -13.43 -18.87 -11.26
CA VAL A 244 -13.33 -19.94 -10.24
C VAL A 244 -14.70 -20.59 -10.03
N TRP A 245 -15.74 -19.77 -10.08
CA TRP A 245 -17.13 -20.19 -9.96
C TRP A 245 -17.76 -20.16 -11.34
N GLU A 246 -18.39 -21.27 -11.74
CA GLU A 246 -19.29 -21.26 -12.88
C GLU A 246 -20.37 -20.19 -12.66
N SER A 247 -20.67 -19.43 -13.71
CA SER A 247 -21.81 -18.52 -13.69
C SER A 247 -23.04 -19.38 -13.47
N SER A 248 -23.76 -19.14 -12.37
CA SER A 248 -25.08 -19.74 -12.19
C SER A 248 -25.93 -19.29 -13.37
N GLY A 249 -26.11 -20.17 -14.36
CA GLY A 249 -27.03 -19.93 -15.46
C GLY A 249 -28.40 -19.68 -14.84
N ASN A 250 -28.98 -18.52 -15.10
CA ASN A 250 -30.40 -18.30 -14.87
C ASN A 250 -31.16 -19.26 -15.79
N GLY A 251 -31.58 -20.40 -15.24
CA GLY A 251 -32.71 -21.17 -15.75
C GLY A 251 -34.01 -20.62 -15.21
#